data_AF-A0A948ZH25-F1
#
_entry.id   AF-A0A948ZH25-F1
#
_cell.length_a   1.000
_cell.length_b   1.000
_cell.length_c   1.000
_cell.angle_alpha   90.00
_cell.angle_beta   90.00
_cell.angle_gamma   90.00
#
_symmetry.space_group_name_H-M   'P 1'
#
loop_
_entity.id
_entity.type
_entity.pdbx_description
1 polymer ?
#
loop_
_entity_poly.entity_id
_entity_poly.type
_entity_poly.pdbx_seq_one_letter_code
_entity_poly.pdbx_strand_id
1 'polypeptide(L)'
;MADTGRKRIHRCRCRVCRSRSDSESVAYHRAINRVMAELDERSRRLFAGVLARQGGYGGIQQVAEITGLSRITIRRGLRESERGQAESSSRVRRRGGGRKCVEKKLLVCGSC
;
A
#
# COMPACT_ATOMS: atom_id res chain seq x y z
N MET A 1 9.73 17.69 10.14
CA MET A 1 9.55 18.24 8.79
C MET A 1 9.48 17.07 7.83
N ALA A 2 8.29 16.72 7.34
CA ALA A 2 8.08 15.50 6.56
C ALA A 2 8.63 15.66 5.14
N ASP A 3 9.46 14.70 4.73
CA ASP A 3 9.95 14.47 3.39
C ASP A 3 8.79 14.47 2.38
N THR A 4 8.53 15.61 1.74
CA THR A 4 7.56 15.75 0.63
C THR A 4 8.25 15.42 -0.69
N GLY A 5 8.96 14.29 -0.73
CA GLY A 5 9.28 13.61 -1.98
C GLY A 5 7.98 13.36 -2.73
N ARG A 6 7.90 13.86 -3.98
CA ARG A 6 6.73 13.78 -4.88
C ARG A 6 6.06 12.40 -4.82
N LYS A 7 5.01 12.25 -4.01
CA LYS A 7 4.42 10.93 -3.73
C LYS A 7 3.74 10.41 -4.99
N ARG A 8 4.16 9.24 -5.48
CA ARG A 8 3.61 8.63 -6.70
C ARG A 8 2.19 8.13 -6.43
N ILE A 9 1.19 8.82 -6.97
CA ILE A 9 -0.21 8.41 -6.93
C ILE A 9 -0.40 7.16 -7.80
N HIS A 10 -0.95 6.10 -7.23
CA HIS A 10 -1.29 4.89 -7.97
C HIS A 10 -2.42 5.20 -8.98
N ARG A 11 -2.24 4.76 -10.22
CA ARG A 11 -3.26 4.88 -11.28
C ARG A 11 -3.92 3.52 -11.46
N CYS A 12 -5.16 3.39 -10.99
CA CYS A 12 -5.98 2.20 -11.18
C CYS A 12 -6.10 1.85 -12.67
N ARG A 13 -5.96 0.57 -13.01
CA ARG A 13 -6.00 0.05 -14.39
C ARG A 13 -7.15 -0.93 -14.64
N CYS A 14 -8.13 -0.96 -13.75
CA CYS A 14 -9.35 -1.77 -13.93
C CYS A 14 -10.06 -1.39 -15.22
N ARG A 15 -10.94 -2.28 -15.70
CA ARG A 15 -11.70 -2.07 -16.95
C ARG A 15 -12.39 -0.71 -16.95
N VAL A 16 -13.07 -0.36 -15.85
CA VAL A 16 -13.80 0.91 -15.68
C VAL A 16 -12.88 2.13 -15.79
N CYS A 17 -11.71 2.11 -15.13
CA CYS A 17 -10.73 3.19 -15.22
C CYS A 17 -10.09 3.32 -16.60
N ARG A 18 -9.93 2.20 -17.32
CA ARG A 18 -9.35 2.17 -18.66
C ARG A 18 -10.33 2.63 -19.72
N SER A 19 -11.57 2.15 -19.69
CA SER A 19 -12.63 2.51 -20.64
C SER A 19 -13.26 3.87 -20.33
N ARG A 20 -13.10 4.38 -19.10
CA ARG A 20 -13.83 5.55 -18.58
C ARG A 20 -15.35 5.40 -18.70
N SER A 21 -15.86 4.16 -18.58
CA SER A 21 -17.28 3.85 -18.83
C SER A 21 -18.23 4.31 -17.73
N ASP A 22 -17.75 4.47 -16.49
CA ASP A 22 -18.53 4.97 -15.36
C ASP A 22 -17.73 6.10 -14.69
N SER A 23 -18.23 7.33 -14.83
CA SER A 23 -17.58 8.54 -14.33
C SER A 23 -17.51 8.58 -12.80
N GLU A 24 -18.51 8.03 -12.11
CA GLU A 24 -18.59 8.01 -10.66
C GLU A 24 -17.53 7.05 -10.09
N SER A 25 -17.51 5.81 -10.57
CA SER A 25 -16.48 4.84 -10.20
C SER A 25 -15.06 5.34 -10.50
N VAL A 26 -14.86 5.99 -11.65
CA VAL A 26 -13.55 6.59 -12.01
C VAL A 26 -13.17 7.69 -11.02
N ALA A 27 -14.09 8.57 -10.66
CA ALA A 27 -13.86 9.64 -9.70
C ALA A 27 -13.53 9.07 -8.32
N TYR A 28 -14.30 8.06 -7.86
CA TYR A 28 -14.07 7.35 -6.61
C TYR A 28 -12.69 6.70 -6.55
N HIS A 29 -12.29 5.95 -7.58
CA HIS A 29 -10.96 5.32 -7.65
C HIS A 29 -9.82 6.35 -7.62
N ARG A 30 -9.99 7.50 -8.29
CA ARG A 30 -9.01 8.59 -8.26
C ARG A 30 -8.92 9.25 -6.89
N ALA A 31 -10.07 9.50 -6.25
CA ALA A 31 -10.15 10.12 -4.94
C ALA A 31 -9.45 9.25 -3.89
N ILE A 32 -9.74 7.95 -3.85
CA ILE A 32 -9.05 7.01 -2.96
C ILE A 32 -7.55 7.07 -3.17
N ASN A 33 -7.08 6.97 -4.41
CA ASN A 33 -5.64 6.93 -4.68
C ASN A 33 -4.91 8.24 -4.32
N ARG A 34 -5.60 9.39 -4.39
CA ARG A 34 -5.07 10.67 -3.88
C ARG A 34 -4.91 10.63 -2.37
N VAL A 35 -5.91 10.15 -1.63
CA VAL A 35 -5.82 9.98 -0.17
C VAL A 35 -4.70 8.99 0.20
N MET A 36 -4.63 7.85 -0.49
CA MET A 36 -3.61 6.82 -0.25
C MET A 36 -2.18 7.33 -0.41
N ALA A 37 -1.96 8.30 -1.30
CA ALA A 37 -0.67 8.93 -1.46
C ALA A 37 -0.28 9.71 -0.21
N GLU A 38 -1.22 10.37 0.46
CA GLU A 38 -0.90 11.18 1.64
C GLU A 38 -0.64 10.39 2.92
N LEU A 39 -1.26 9.20 3.04
CA LEU A 39 -1.15 8.36 4.22
C LEU A 39 0.23 7.71 4.37
N ASP A 40 0.67 7.56 5.63
CA ASP A 40 1.82 6.71 5.98
C ASP A 40 1.49 5.21 5.82
N GLU A 41 2.48 4.33 5.97
CA GLU A 41 2.30 2.89 5.72
C GLU A 41 1.21 2.25 6.60
N ARG A 42 1.13 2.66 7.88
CA ARG A 42 0.16 2.12 8.83
C ARG A 42 -1.25 2.60 8.49
N SER A 43 -1.42 3.91 8.32
CA SER A 43 -2.71 4.54 8.04
C SER A 43 -3.25 4.11 6.68
N ARG A 44 -2.37 3.97 5.67
CA ARG A 44 -2.72 3.44 4.35
C ARG A 44 -3.27 2.02 4.43
N ARG A 45 -2.64 1.17 5.26
CA ARG A 45 -3.08 -0.21 5.45
C ARG A 45 -4.44 -0.27 6.17
N LEU A 46 -4.62 0.50 7.25
CA LEU A 46 -5.88 0.58 7.99
C LEU A 46 -7.02 1.06 7.09
N PHE A 47 -6.80 2.15 6.36
CA PHE A 47 -7.79 2.72 5.45
C PHE A 47 -8.19 1.72 4.35
N ALA A 48 -7.22 1.01 3.76
CA ALA A 48 -7.52 -0.06 2.81
C ALA A 48 -8.35 -1.20 3.43
N GLY A 49 -8.12 -1.51 4.71
CA GLY A 49 -8.93 -2.45 5.48
C GLY A 49 -10.38 -1.99 5.64
N VAL A 50 -10.60 -0.72 6.01
CA VAL A 50 -11.93 -0.12 6.12
C VAL A 50 -12.67 -0.15 4.78
N LEU A 51 -12.00 0.25 3.69
CA LEU A 51 -12.60 0.18 2.35
C LEU A 51 -12.98 -1.26 1.95
N ALA A 52 -12.14 -2.23 2.30
CA ALA A 52 -12.42 -3.64 2.01
C ALA A 52 -13.61 -4.16 2.82
N ARG A 53 -13.79 -3.69 4.05
CA ARG A 53 -14.99 -3.99 4.86
C ARG A 53 -16.24 -3.38 4.24
N GLN A 54 -16.17 -2.11 3.85
CA GLN A 54 -17.29 -1.39 3.23
C GLN A 54 -17.73 -2.03 1.90
N GLY A 55 -16.78 -2.54 1.12
CA GLY A 55 -17.06 -3.24 -0.14
C GLY A 55 -17.66 -4.65 0.03
N GLY A 56 -17.77 -5.18 1.25
CA GLY A 56 -18.40 -6.48 1.52
C GLY A 56 -17.71 -7.65 0.82
N TYR A 57 -18.49 -8.54 0.21
CA TYR A 57 -17.97 -9.71 -0.49
C TYR A 57 -17.12 -9.28 -1.70
N GLY A 58 -15.87 -9.71 -1.74
CA GLY A 58 -14.93 -9.30 -2.79
C GLY A 58 -14.26 -7.93 -2.56
N GLY A 59 -14.58 -7.21 -1.49
CA GLY A 59 -14.01 -5.89 -1.19
C GLY A 59 -12.48 -5.88 -1.13
N ILE A 60 -11.85 -6.95 -0.62
CA ILE A 60 -10.38 -7.10 -0.63
C ILE A 60 -9.82 -7.11 -2.06
N GLN A 61 -10.48 -7.82 -2.97
CA GLN A 61 -10.05 -7.90 -4.37
C GLN A 61 -10.25 -6.55 -5.07
N GLN A 62 -11.40 -5.91 -4.85
CA GLN A 62 -11.71 -4.59 -5.40
C GLN A 62 -10.71 -3.54 -4.94
N VAL A 63 -10.42 -3.46 -3.64
CA VAL A 63 -9.45 -2.50 -3.08
C VAL A 63 -8.04 -2.79 -3.58
N ALA A 64 -7.65 -4.06 -3.74
CA ALA A 64 -6.36 -4.42 -4.32
C ALA A 64 -6.21 -3.90 -5.76
N GLU A 65 -7.26 -4.02 -6.57
CA GLU A 65 -7.26 -3.51 -7.94
C GLU A 65 -7.24 -1.98 -8.00
N ILE A 66 -7.98 -1.32 -7.11
CA ILE A 66 -8.06 0.15 -7.06
C ILE A 66 -6.74 0.77 -6.60
N THR A 67 -6.12 0.20 -5.56
CA THR A 67 -5.01 0.84 -4.83
C THR A 67 -3.63 0.28 -5.20
N GLY A 68 -3.61 -0.88 -5.86
CA GLY A 68 -2.38 -1.63 -6.15
C GLY A 68 -1.72 -2.27 -4.92
N LEU A 69 -2.38 -2.25 -3.75
CA LEU A 69 -1.88 -2.92 -2.56
C LEU A 69 -2.03 -4.44 -2.66
N SER A 70 -1.13 -5.16 -1.98
CA SER A 70 -1.25 -6.61 -1.86
C SER A 70 -2.49 -6.98 -1.03
N ARG A 71 -3.16 -8.09 -1.41
CA ARG A 71 -4.29 -8.64 -0.65
C ARG A 71 -3.91 -8.96 0.80
N ILE A 72 -2.65 -9.34 1.05
CA ILE A 72 -2.13 -9.63 2.38
C ILE A 72 -2.10 -8.35 3.23
N THR A 73 -1.63 -7.24 2.66
CA THR A 73 -1.63 -5.91 3.30
C THR A 73 -3.05 -5.50 3.68
N ILE A 74 -4.00 -5.62 2.75
CA ILE A 74 -5.41 -5.24 2.96
C ILE A 74 -6.04 -6.10 4.05
N ARG A 75 -5.86 -7.43 4.02
CA ARG A 75 -6.35 -8.34 5.06
C ARG A 75 -5.79 -8.00 6.44
N ARG A 76 -4.51 -7.65 6.51
CA ARG A 76 -3.89 -7.21 7.76
C ARG A 76 -4.52 -5.91 8.26
N GLY A 77 -4.73 -4.93 7.38
CA GLY A 77 -5.40 -3.68 7.72
C GLY A 77 -6.83 -3.87 8.18
N LEU A 78 -7.58 -4.77 7.56
CA LEU A 78 -8.94 -5.14 7.96
C LEU A 78 -8.96 -5.68 9.40
N ARG A 79 -8.11 -6.67 9.71
CA ARG A 79 -8.00 -7.21 11.08
C ARG A 79 -7.57 -6.15 12.09
N GLU A 80 -6.60 -5.31 11.73
CA GLU A 80 -6.13 -4.22 12.60
C GLU A 80 -7.24 -3.17 12.83
N SER A 81 -8.11 -2.93 11.85
CA SER A 81 -9.25 -2.01 11.98
C SER A 81 -10.38 -2.57 12.83
N GLU A 82 -10.62 -3.89 12.80
CA GLU A 82 -11.70 -4.55 13.55
C GLU A 82 -11.37 -4.71 15.04
N ARG A 83 -10.08 -4.86 15.39
CA ARG A 83 -9.64 -5.13 16.78
C ARG A 83 -9.55 -3.88 17.68
N GLY A 84 -9.69 -2.68 17.12
CA GLY A 84 -9.42 -1.44 17.86
C GLY A 84 -7.96 -1.34 18.35
N GLN A 85 -7.57 -0.21 18.95
CA GLN A 85 -6.16 0.09 19.29
C GLN A 85 -5.50 -0.84 20.32
N ALA A 86 -6.23 -1.81 20.90
CA ALA A 86 -5.80 -2.62 22.04
C ALA A 86 -4.55 -3.48 21.76
N GLU A 87 -4.26 -3.84 20.50
CA GLU A 87 -3.04 -4.60 20.14
C GLU A 87 -1.90 -3.71 19.60
N SER A 88 -2.05 -2.37 19.58
CA SER A 88 -1.00 -1.48 19.10
C SER A 88 -0.07 -0.93 20.19
N SER A 89 -0.28 -1.35 21.45
CA SER A 89 0.59 -1.06 22.59
C SER A 89 1.78 -2.03 22.69
N SER A 90 2.59 -2.11 21.63
CA SER A 90 4.02 -2.32 21.82
C SER A 90 4.78 -1.89 20.58
N ARG A 91 5.48 -0.75 20.70
CA ARG A 91 6.77 -0.58 20.01
C ARG A 91 7.55 -1.88 20.23
N VAL A 92 8.20 -2.46 19.23
CA VAL A 92 9.60 -2.15 18.92
C VAL A 92 9.84 -2.56 17.47
N ARG A 93 10.16 -1.61 16.58
CA ARG A 93 11.09 -1.93 15.49
C ARG A 93 12.30 -2.55 16.19
N ARG A 94 12.60 -3.84 15.98
CA ARG A 94 13.95 -4.31 16.28
C ARG A 94 14.90 -3.39 15.51
N ARG A 95 15.88 -2.80 16.18
CA ARG A 95 16.99 -2.16 15.46
C ARG A 95 17.64 -3.25 14.59
N GLY A 96 17.79 -2.96 13.30
CA GLY A 96 18.49 -3.82 12.32
C GLY A 96 17.55 -4.38 11.24
N GLY A 97 17.84 -4.33 9.94
CA GLY A 97 19.06 -3.92 9.25
C GLY A 97 18.72 -3.13 7.99
N GLY A 98 19.28 -1.92 7.89
CA GLY A 98 19.47 -1.33 6.58
C GLY A 98 20.26 -2.30 5.71
N ARG A 99 19.87 -2.45 4.45
CA ARG A 99 20.72 -3.16 3.48
C ARG A 99 22.04 -2.41 3.40
N LYS A 100 23.16 -3.07 3.70
CA LYS A 100 24.46 -2.57 3.26
C LYS A 100 24.42 -2.58 1.72
N CYS A 101 24.64 -1.43 1.08
CA CYS A 101 24.93 -1.41 -0.34
C CYS A 101 26.18 -2.25 -0.57
N VAL A 102 26.02 -3.38 -1.25
CA VAL A 102 27.17 -4.12 -1.77
C VAL A 102 27.63 -3.33 -2.99
N GLU A 103 28.65 -2.49 -2.80
CA GLU A 103 29.50 -2.08 -3.90
C GLU A 103 30.10 -3.36 -4.49
N LYS A 104 29.75 -3.68 -5.75
CA LYS A 104 30.38 -4.79 -6.46
C LYS A 104 31.83 -4.41 -6.70
N LYS A 105 32.72 -4.84 -5.81
CA LYS A 105 34.15 -4.92 -6.12
C LYS A 105 34.29 -5.97 -7.22
N LEU A 106 34.57 -5.51 -8.44
CA LEU A 106 35.06 -6.36 -9.51
C LEU A 106 36.38 -6.97 -9.01
N LEU A 107 36.36 -8.28 -8.74
CA LEU A 107 37.57 -9.06 -8.55
C LEU A 107 37.74 -9.90 -9.80
N VAL A 108 38.62 -9.41 -10.66
CA VAL A 108 39.33 -10.21 -11.65
C VAL A 108 40.04 -11.32 -10.88
N CYS A 109 39.72 -12.57 -11.16
CA CYS A 109 40.53 -13.70 -10.73
C CYS A 109 41.19 -14.27 -11.98
N GLY A 110 42.44 -13.85 -12.20
CA GLY A 110 43.39 -14.61 -12.98
C GLY A 110 44.06 -15.62 -12.05
N SER A 111 44.12 -16.87 -12.48
CA SER A 111 45.25 -17.78 -12.27
C SER A 111 44.87 -19.16 -12.80
N CYS A 112 45.52 -19.54 -13.89
CA CYS A 112 46.33 -20.75 -14.05
C CYS A 112 46.96 -20.72 -15.44
#